data_AF-H6MWW7-F1
#
_entry.id   AF-H6MWW7-F1
#
_cell.length_a   1.000
_cell.length_b   1.000
_cell.length_c   1.000
_cell.angle_alpha   90.00
_cell.angle_beta   90.00
_cell.angle_gamma   90.00
#
_symmetry.space_group_name_H-M   'P 1'
#
loop_
_entity.id
_entity.type
_entity.pdbx_description
1 polymer ?
#
loop_
_entity_poly.entity_id
_entity_poly.type
_entity_poly.pdbx_seq_one_letter_code
_entity_poly.pdbx_strand_id
1 'polypeptide(L)'
;MTVVDHYSPSTCINDRGYDGVEMETVDQHGHIPGHQNSAYQDALDDDDARTAIAEREFLTAILWSPPSTTTAVVHAILGAPDQRTTQPLDDVLPDLNALFVNSIHASVFAAIAAMVDENQPVTPALVLARLDTTVTSRRHRHLHRSLLLELTAPAGYSHPHHGAVLPHLAVSLIEAWYRRGYIRFIDRMRHGMTDLPTTELPHLRDDLLAMSRAADTRMLAITERLARI
;
A
#
# COMPACT_ATOMS: atom_id res chain seq x y z
N MET A 1 -28.98 -65.41 49.01
CA MET A 1 -27.81 -64.90 49.76
C MET A 1 -27.09 -63.96 48.84
N THR A 2 -27.24 -62.67 49.09
CA THR A 2 -26.83 -61.57 48.20
C THR A 2 -26.54 -60.40 49.10
N VAL A 3 -25.32 -59.87 49.02
CA VAL A 3 -24.85 -58.79 49.90
C VAL A 3 -25.03 -57.46 49.16
N VAL A 4 -25.51 -56.46 49.90
CA VAL A 4 -25.54 -55.06 49.48
C VAL A 4 -24.20 -54.44 49.86
N ASP A 5 -23.58 -53.69 48.95
CA ASP A 5 -22.50 -52.78 49.31
C ASP A 5 -22.70 -51.40 48.69
N HIS A 6 -22.41 -50.37 49.48
CA HIS A 6 -22.48 -48.98 49.07
C HIS A 6 -21.14 -48.53 48.49
N TYR A 7 -21.18 -47.65 47.48
CA TYR A 7 -20.05 -46.75 47.22
C TYR A 7 -20.52 -45.31 47.02
N SER A 8 -19.84 -44.40 47.70
CA SER A 8 -20.00 -42.94 47.63
C SER A 8 -18.59 -42.31 47.57
N PRO A 9 -18.40 -41.09 47.02
CA PRO A 9 -17.12 -40.69 46.41
C PRO A 9 -16.23 -39.77 47.29
N SER A 10 -15.17 -39.22 46.66
CA SER A 10 -14.05 -38.41 47.21
C SER A 10 -12.85 -39.29 47.61
N THR A 11 -11.58 -39.00 47.28
CA THR A 11 -10.92 -37.86 46.59
C THR A 11 -9.57 -38.38 45.98
N CYS A 12 -8.66 -37.66 45.29
CA CYS A 12 -8.43 -36.21 45.12
C CYS A 12 -7.66 -35.87 43.81
N ILE A 13 -7.92 -34.69 43.25
CA ILE A 13 -7.02 -33.70 42.58
C ILE A 13 -5.78 -34.19 41.78
N ASN A 14 -5.79 -33.89 40.47
CA ASN A 14 -4.72 -33.20 39.70
C ASN A 14 -5.26 -33.00 38.27
N ASP A 15 -5.75 -31.82 37.89
CA ASP A 15 -5.00 -30.60 37.53
C ASP A 15 -4.31 -30.66 36.15
N ARG A 16 -5.05 -30.17 35.15
CA ARG A 16 -4.59 -29.38 33.99
C ARG A 16 -5.83 -28.86 33.26
N GLY A 17 -6.02 -27.54 33.25
CA GLY A 17 -7.20 -26.93 32.65
C GLY A 17 -7.28 -27.15 31.15
N TYR A 18 -8.34 -27.83 30.69
CA TYR A 18 -8.98 -27.45 29.43
C TYR A 18 -9.90 -26.29 29.77
N ASP A 19 -9.50 -25.08 29.36
CA ASP A 19 -10.39 -23.94 29.44
C ASP A 19 -11.51 -24.12 28.41
N GLY A 20 -12.73 -23.72 28.77
CA GLY A 20 -13.90 -23.96 27.95
C GLY A 20 -13.89 -23.06 26.72
N VAL A 21 -13.89 -23.64 25.51
CA VAL A 21 -14.32 -22.88 24.32
C VAL A 21 -15.84 -22.74 24.42
N GLU A 22 -16.27 -21.71 25.16
CA GLU A 22 -17.65 -21.22 25.06
C GLU A 22 -17.86 -20.78 23.61
N MET A 23 -18.63 -21.55 22.85
CA MET A 23 -19.01 -21.17 21.50
C MET A 23 -20.01 -20.02 21.60
N GLU A 24 -19.49 -18.79 21.53
CA GLU A 24 -20.24 -17.54 21.59
C GLU A 24 -21.40 -17.58 20.58
N THR A 25 -22.61 -17.79 21.08
CA THR A 25 -23.80 -17.94 20.24
C THR A 25 -24.23 -16.57 19.74
N VAL A 26 -24.27 -16.41 18.41
CA VAL A 26 -24.81 -15.23 17.70
C VAL A 26 -26.12 -14.77 18.35
N ASP A 27 -26.25 -13.46 18.57
CA ASP A 27 -27.41 -12.93 19.30
C ASP A 27 -28.72 -13.04 18.50
N GLN A 28 -29.84 -12.74 19.18
CA GLN A 28 -31.19 -12.85 18.61
C GLN A 28 -31.50 -11.76 17.56
N HIS A 29 -30.52 -10.94 17.19
CA HIS A 29 -30.59 -9.91 16.15
C HIS A 29 -29.58 -10.14 15.02
N GLY A 30 -28.83 -11.26 15.06
CA GLY A 30 -27.81 -11.57 14.06
C GLY A 30 -26.54 -10.73 14.20
N HIS A 31 -26.33 -10.07 15.34
CA HIS A 31 -25.11 -9.34 15.62
C HIS A 31 -24.05 -10.26 16.24
N ILE A 32 -22.81 -10.06 15.78
CA ILE A 32 -21.60 -10.62 16.38
C ILE A 32 -20.97 -9.48 17.17
N PRO A 33 -20.76 -9.62 18.50
CA PRO A 33 -20.04 -8.63 19.29
C PRO A 33 -18.67 -8.31 18.66
N GLY A 34 -18.34 -7.01 18.56
CA GLY A 34 -17.11 -6.55 17.91
C GLY A 34 -17.21 -6.27 16.39
N HIS A 35 -18.39 -6.38 15.76
CA HIS A 35 -18.56 -6.01 14.33
C HIS A 35 -18.68 -4.49 14.09
N GLN A 36 -17.82 -3.69 14.71
CA GLN A 36 -17.65 -2.25 14.46
C GLN A 36 -16.16 -1.92 14.47
N ASN A 37 -15.69 -1.33 13.36
CA ASN A 37 -14.30 -1.41 12.85
C ASN A 37 -13.85 -2.86 12.58
N SER A 38 -13.37 -3.11 11.36
CA SER A 38 -12.71 -4.39 11.06
C SER A 38 -11.22 -4.26 11.36
N ALA A 39 -10.61 -5.24 12.03
CA ALA A 39 -9.18 -5.22 12.34
C ALA A 39 -8.27 -5.06 11.10
N TYR A 40 -8.76 -5.42 9.90
CA TYR A 40 -8.08 -5.14 8.63
C TYR A 40 -8.03 -3.66 8.28
N GLN A 41 -9.03 -2.88 8.68
CA GLN A 41 -9.13 -1.44 8.43
C GLN A 41 -8.27 -0.66 9.42
N ASP A 42 -8.28 -1.00 10.70
CA ASP A 42 -7.36 -0.40 11.68
C ASP A 42 -5.89 -0.70 11.30
N ALA A 43 -5.60 -1.91 10.79
CA ALA A 43 -4.28 -2.26 10.27
C ALA A 43 -3.92 -1.58 8.92
N LEU A 44 -4.92 -1.24 8.09
CA LEU A 44 -4.72 -0.46 6.87
C LEU A 44 -4.36 0.99 7.21
N ASP A 45 -5.08 1.63 8.14
CA ASP A 45 -4.82 3.00 8.58
C ASP A 45 -3.41 3.14 9.20
N ASP A 46 -2.94 2.11 9.92
CA ASP A 46 -1.60 2.06 10.51
C ASP A 46 -0.48 1.84 9.46
N ASP A 47 -0.72 1.08 8.38
CA ASP A 47 0.21 0.93 7.25
C ASP A 47 0.20 2.15 6.32
N ASP A 48 -0.96 2.80 6.12
CA ASP A 48 -1.11 4.06 5.38
C ASP A 48 -0.39 5.22 6.10
N ALA A 49 -0.50 5.30 7.44
CA ALA A 49 0.22 6.29 8.24
C ALA A 49 1.76 6.12 8.15
N ARG A 50 2.26 4.88 8.13
CA ARG A 50 3.68 4.56 7.92
C ARG A 50 4.12 4.84 6.49
N THR A 51 3.29 4.47 5.51
CA THR A 51 3.52 4.76 4.09
C THR A 51 3.65 6.27 3.86
N ALA A 52 2.79 7.10 4.45
CA ALA A 52 2.82 8.54 4.29
C ALA A 52 4.13 9.21 4.77
N ILE A 53 4.91 8.54 5.64
CA ILE A 53 6.28 8.95 6.02
C ILE A 53 7.27 8.52 4.93
N ALA A 54 7.25 7.25 4.52
CA ALA A 54 8.11 6.72 3.46
C ALA A 54 7.94 7.48 2.12
N GLU A 55 6.72 7.95 1.82
CA GLU A 55 6.45 8.80 0.66
C GLU A 55 7.18 10.14 0.72
N ARG A 56 7.34 10.75 1.91
CA ARG A 56 8.11 11.99 2.07
C ARG A 56 9.61 11.73 2.01
N GLU A 57 10.09 10.64 2.58
CA GLU A 57 11.50 10.22 2.45
C GLU A 57 11.86 9.95 0.98
N PHE A 58 11.00 9.24 0.24
CA PHE A 58 11.14 9.01 -1.21
C PHE A 58 11.10 10.32 -2.00
N LEU A 59 10.10 11.19 -1.77
CA LEU A 59 9.99 12.48 -2.47
C LEU A 59 11.15 13.43 -2.13
N THR A 60 11.74 13.33 -0.94
CA THR A 60 12.98 14.04 -0.59
C THR A 60 14.15 13.45 -1.37
N ALA A 61 14.37 12.13 -1.27
CA ALA A 61 15.48 11.44 -1.93
C ALA A 61 15.51 11.67 -3.45
N ILE A 62 14.36 11.65 -4.13
CA ILE A 62 14.29 11.84 -5.59
C ILE A 62 14.56 13.29 -6.04
N LEU A 63 14.22 14.28 -5.21
CA LEU A 63 14.50 15.71 -5.47
C LEU A 63 15.98 16.07 -5.27
N TRP A 64 16.70 15.29 -4.45
CA TRP A 64 18.13 15.49 -4.13
C TRP A 64 19.05 14.44 -4.80
N SER A 65 18.50 13.53 -5.60
CA SER A 65 19.26 12.49 -6.33
C SER A 65 19.94 13.00 -7.59
N PRO A 66 21.02 12.34 -8.06
CA PRO A 66 21.59 12.59 -9.39
C PRO A 66 20.53 12.38 -10.48
N PRO A 67 20.48 13.22 -11.54
CA PRO A 67 19.47 13.09 -12.60
C PRO A 67 19.41 11.69 -13.24
N SER A 68 20.56 11.02 -13.41
CA SER A 68 20.63 9.65 -13.91
C SER A 68 19.90 8.64 -13.00
N THR A 69 20.06 8.74 -11.69
CA THR A 69 19.40 7.89 -10.70
C THR A 69 17.89 8.19 -10.66
N THR A 70 17.52 9.47 -10.68
CA THR A 70 16.10 9.90 -10.75
C THR A 70 15.41 9.36 -12.00
N THR A 71 16.02 9.51 -13.18
CA THR A 71 15.48 8.96 -14.44
C THR A 71 15.39 7.43 -14.40
N ALA A 72 16.42 6.74 -13.91
CA ALA A 72 16.42 5.28 -13.83
C ALA A 72 15.31 4.74 -12.91
N VAL A 73 15.09 5.36 -11.75
CA VAL A 73 14.03 4.96 -10.82
C VAL A 73 12.63 5.28 -11.37
N VAL A 74 12.42 6.45 -11.98
CA VAL A 74 11.15 6.80 -12.64
C VAL A 74 10.83 5.80 -13.77
N HIS A 75 11.80 5.47 -14.62
CA HIS A 75 11.61 4.48 -15.69
C HIS A 75 11.45 3.05 -15.17
N ALA A 76 12.07 2.68 -14.04
CA ALA A 76 11.88 1.36 -13.44
C ALA A 76 10.44 1.14 -12.92
N ILE A 77 9.85 2.19 -12.33
CA ILE A 77 8.50 2.21 -11.75
C ILE A 77 7.40 2.32 -12.84
N LEU A 78 7.59 3.23 -13.79
CA LEU A 78 6.54 3.63 -14.76
C LEU A 78 6.79 3.15 -16.20
N GLY A 79 7.98 2.65 -16.52
CA GLY A 79 8.41 2.44 -17.91
C GLY A 79 8.87 3.72 -18.60
N ALA A 80 9.51 3.57 -19.75
CA ALA A 80 9.93 4.70 -20.59
C ALA A 80 8.72 5.40 -21.26
N PRO A 81 8.85 6.65 -21.72
CA PRO A 81 7.70 7.46 -22.18
C PRO A 81 7.02 6.90 -23.44
N ASP A 82 7.81 6.31 -24.33
CA ASP A 82 7.40 5.62 -25.56
C ASP A 82 6.66 4.31 -25.25
N GLN A 83 7.11 3.57 -24.24
CA GLN A 83 6.45 2.35 -23.78
C GLN A 83 5.05 2.66 -23.22
N ARG A 84 4.95 3.66 -22.32
CA ARG A 84 3.70 4.10 -21.68
C ARG A 84 2.61 4.57 -22.64
N THR A 85 2.98 5.09 -23.80
CA THR A 85 2.01 5.58 -24.81
C THR A 85 1.56 4.50 -25.79
N THR A 86 2.30 3.39 -25.91
CA THR A 86 2.10 2.42 -27.00
C THR A 86 1.38 1.13 -26.57
N GLN A 87 1.59 0.67 -25.33
CA GLN A 87 0.95 -0.55 -24.83
C GLN A 87 0.86 -0.55 -23.29
N PRO A 88 -0.22 -1.08 -22.66
CA PRO A 88 -0.18 -1.39 -21.23
C PRO A 88 0.91 -2.45 -20.98
N LEU A 89 1.95 -2.07 -20.24
CA LEU A 89 3.00 -2.98 -19.82
C LEU A 89 2.55 -3.79 -18.59
N ASP A 90 2.77 -5.09 -18.63
CA ASP A 90 2.51 -6.01 -17.51
C ASP A 90 3.61 -6.02 -16.44
N ASP A 91 4.63 -5.18 -16.62
CA ASP A 91 5.83 -5.12 -15.79
C ASP A 91 6.11 -3.71 -15.23
N VAL A 92 5.15 -2.77 -15.30
CA VAL A 92 5.18 -1.42 -14.69
C VAL A 92 3.87 -1.10 -13.96
N LEU A 93 3.86 -0.07 -13.11
CA LEU A 93 2.62 0.42 -12.48
C LEU A 93 1.62 0.97 -13.52
N PRO A 94 0.34 0.54 -13.51
CA PRO A 94 -0.67 0.99 -14.48
C PRO A 94 -1.26 2.37 -14.16
N ASP A 95 -1.15 2.83 -12.91
CA ASP A 95 -1.52 4.18 -12.49
C ASP A 95 -0.50 4.70 -11.47
N LEU A 96 0.04 5.89 -11.74
CA LEU A 96 0.98 6.62 -10.91
C LEU A 96 0.34 7.04 -9.58
N ASN A 97 -0.98 7.30 -9.57
CA ASN A 97 -1.71 7.67 -8.36
C ASN A 97 -1.90 6.51 -7.38
N ALA A 98 -1.77 5.24 -7.81
CA ALA A 98 -1.94 4.08 -6.94
C ALA A 98 -0.77 3.90 -5.95
N LEU A 99 0.44 4.36 -6.32
CA LEU A 99 1.66 4.20 -5.52
C LEU A 99 1.60 4.97 -4.19
N PHE A 100 0.91 6.10 -4.16
CA PHE A 100 0.82 7.00 -3.00
C PHE A 100 -0.57 6.95 -2.36
N VAL A 101 -0.61 6.95 -1.03
CA VAL A 101 -1.82 7.17 -0.22
C VAL A 101 -2.23 8.66 -0.29
N ASN A 102 -1.25 9.57 -0.24
CA ASN A 102 -1.52 11.00 -0.30
C ASN A 102 -1.55 11.50 -1.75
N SER A 103 -2.71 11.97 -2.21
CA SER A 103 -2.89 12.56 -3.54
C SER A 103 -2.01 13.79 -3.82
N ILE A 104 -1.61 14.53 -2.78
CA ILE A 104 -0.63 15.62 -2.93
C ILE A 104 0.76 15.05 -3.28
N HIS A 105 1.19 13.98 -2.61
CA HIS A 105 2.46 13.31 -2.90
C HIS A 105 2.45 12.71 -4.32
N ALA A 106 1.35 12.03 -4.71
CA ALA A 106 1.14 11.55 -6.07
C ALA A 106 1.30 12.66 -7.12
N SER A 107 0.70 13.83 -6.89
CA SER A 107 0.78 14.96 -7.83
C SER A 107 2.20 15.52 -7.98
N VAL A 108 3.01 15.51 -6.91
CA VAL A 108 4.42 15.90 -6.96
C VAL A 108 5.22 14.87 -7.76
N PHE A 109 5.02 13.57 -7.53
CA PHE A 109 5.69 12.54 -8.31
C PHE A 109 5.26 12.56 -9.79
N ALA A 110 4.00 12.86 -10.10
CA ALA A 110 3.52 13.03 -11.48
C ALA A 110 4.22 14.20 -12.19
N ALA A 111 4.42 15.33 -11.51
CA ALA A 111 5.18 16.46 -12.05
C ALA A 111 6.66 16.11 -12.26
N ILE A 112 7.26 15.36 -11.34
CA ILE A 112 8.65 14.87 -11.45
C ILE A 112 8.79 13.91 -12.65
N ALA A 113 7.87 12.95 -12.81
CA ALA A 113 7.87 12.01 -13.92
C ALA A 113 7.72 12.74 -15.27
N ALA A 114 6.77 13.66 -15.41
CA ALA A 114 6.61 14.46 -16.62
C ALA A 114 7.86 15.30 -16.94
N MET A 115 8.54 15.84 -15.92
CA MET A 115 9.82 16.55 -16.12
C MET A 115 10.95 15.61 -16.56
N VAL A 116 11.02 14.37 -16.05
CA VAL A 116 11.96 13.35 -16.52
C VAL A 116 11.70 12.98 -17.98
N ASP A 117 10.44 12.75 -18.36
CA ASP A 117 10.03 12.46 -19.73
C ASP A 117 10.40 13.60 -20.70
N GLU A 118 10.21 14.85 -20.25
CA GLU A 118 10.60 16.08 -20.96
C GLU A 118 12.11 16.38 -20.91
N ASN A 119 12.93 15.51 -20.28
CA ASN A 119 14.36 15.66 -20.06
C ASN A 119 14.76 16.98 -19.35
N GLN A 120 13.86 17.50 -18.50
CA GLN A 120 14.05 18.72 -17.72
C GLN A 120 14.75 18.46 -16.38
N PRO A 121 15.53 19.43 -15.85
CA PRO A 121 16.17 19.28 -14.55
C PRO A 121 15.15 19.30 -13.42
N VAL A 122 14.90 18.13 -12.83
CA VAL A 122 14.09 17.96 -11.62
C VAL A 122 14.72 18.76 -10.48
N THR A 123 14.07 19.87 -10.11
CA THR A 123 14.45 20.70 -8.96
C THR A 123 13.20 21.21 -8.25
N PRO A 124 13.19 21.40 -6.92
CA PRO A 124 12.00 21.80 -6.18
C PRO A 124 11.32 23.09 -6.69
N ALA A 125 12.11 24.06 -7.17
CA ALA A 125 11.61 25.30 -7.73
C ALA A 125 10.89 25.11 -9.09
N LEU A 126 11.43 24.26 -9.97
CA LEU A 126 10.80 23.95 -11.26
C LEU A 126 9.60 23.01 -11.11
N VAL A 127 9.65 22.06 -10.17
CA VAL A 127 8.50 21.21 -9.80
C VAL A 127 7.35 22.07 -9.25
N LEU A 128 7.64 23.07 -8.38
CA LEU A 128 6.63 24.02 -7.93
C LEU A 128 6.04 24.82 -9.10
N ALA A 129 6.87 25.33 -10.01
CA ALA A 129 6.40 26.07 -11.18
C ALA A 129 5.52 25.20 -12.11
N ARG A 130 5.90 23.93 -12.34
CA ARG A 130 5.09 22.96 -13.10
C ARG A 130 3.72 22.76 -12.44
N LEU A 131 3.69 22.55 -11.12
CA LEU A 131 2.46 22.37 -10.35
C LEU A 131 1.58 23.63 -10.31
N ASP A 132 2.16 24.83 -10.21
CA ASP A 132 1.40 26.08 -10.25
C ASP A 132 0.70 26.30 -11.61
N THR A 133 1.23 25.72 -12.71
CA THR A 133 0.55 25.74 -14.03
C THR A 133 -0.54 24.68 -14.21
N THR A 134 -0.45 23.52 -13.56
CA THR A 134 -1.43 22.43 -13.71
C THR A 134 -2.55 22.48 -12.67
N VAL A 135 -2.32 23.11 -11.51
CA VAL A 135 -3.23 23.05 -10.35
C VAL A 135 -4.08 24.32 -10.26
N THR A 136 -5.30 24.27 -10.80
CA THR A 136 -6.25 25.41 -10.79
C THR A 136 -6.71 25.82 -9.38
N SER A 137 -6.72 24.88 -8.42
CA SER A 137 -7.23 25.11 -7.05
C SER A 137 -6.22 25.81 -6.14
N ARG A 138 -6.58 26.98 -5.60
CA ARG A 138 -5.73 27.75 -4.66
C ARG A 138 -5.35 26.95 -3.40
N ARG A 139 -6.25 26.11 -2.88
CA ARG A 139 -5.96 25.23 -1.71
C ARG A 139 -4.84 24.25 -2.03
N HIS A 140 -4.91 23.60 -3.19
CA HIS A 140 -3.90 22.64 -3.62
C HIS A 140 -2.54 23.31 -3.86
N ARG A 141 -2.48 24.45 -4.58
CA ARG A 141 -1.21 25.21 -4.72
C ARG A 141 -0.55 25.56 -3.38
N HIS A 142 -1.35 25.95 -2.36
CA HIS A 142 -0.82 26.17 -1.00
C HIS A 142 -0.27 24.88 -0.35
N LEU A 143 -0.96 23.75 -0.49
CA LEU A 143 -0.47 22.45 0.02
C LEU A 143 0.81 22.00 -0.69
N HIS A 144 0.89 22.15 -2.02
CA HIS A 144 2.06 21.75 -2.82
C HIS A 144 3.27 22.62 -2.47
N ARG A 145 3.07 23.92 -2.28
CA ARG A 145 4.11 24.84 -1.79
C ARG A 145 4.56 24.50 -0.36
N SER A 146 3.63 24.15 0.53
CA SER A 146 3.97 23.74 1.90
C SER A 146 4.81 22.47 1.92
N LEU A 147 4.40 21.45 1.15
CA LEU A 147 5.11 20.19 1.03
C LEU A 147 6.49 20.36 0.37
N LEU A 148 6.60 21.11 -0.74
CA LEU A 148 7.91 21.33 -1.36
C LEU A 148 8.85 22.14 -0.46
N LEU A 149 8.33 23.07 0.36
CA LEU A 149 9.14 23.71 1.40
C LEU A 149 9.62 22.69 2.45
N GLU A 150 8.75 21.80 2.91
CA GLU A 150 9.09 20.70 3.84
C GLU A 150 10.19 19.78 3.26
N LEU A 151 10.02 19.30 2.02
CA LEU A 151 10.99 18.43 1.31
C LEU A 151 12.32 19.14 0.98
N THR A 152 12.36 20.48 0.99
CA THR A 152 13.61 21.26 0.86
C THR A 152 14.25 21.65 2.19
N ALA A 153 13.53 21.57 3.30
CA ALA A 153 14.01 21.97 4.61
C ALA A 153 14.70 20.76 5.29
N PRO A 154 16.00 20.83 5.64
CA PRO A 154 16.70 19.76 6.36
C PRO A 154 16.31 19.75 7.86
N ALA A 155 15.02 19.82 8.16
CA ALA A 155 14.47 20.21 9.45
C ALA A 155 13.79 19.04 10.19
N GLY A 156 14.61 18.13 10.73
CA GLY A 156 14.26 17.40 11.96
C GLY A 156 14.08 15.88 11.86
N TYR A 157 13.77 15.33 10.68
CA TYR A 157 13.55 13.89 10.51
C TYR A 157 14.27 13.36 9.27
N SER A 158 14.75 12.11 9.38
CA SER A 158 15.68 11.43 8.46
C SER A 158 17.11 12.04 8.38
N HIS A 159 18.06 11.24 7.90
CA HIS A 159 19.41 11.69 7.54
C HIS A 159 19.38 12.32 6.12
N PRO A 160 20.39 13.07 5.67
CA PRO A 160 20.47 13.51 4.27
C PRO A 160 20.57 12.30 3.33
N HIS A 161 19.41 11.83 2.85
CA HIS A 161 19.27 10.68 1.97
C HIS A 161 20.07 10.91 0.68
N HIS A 162 21.27 10.32 0.62
CA HIS A 162 22.03 10.25 -0.60
C HIS A 162 21.23 9.44 -1.63
N GLY A 163 21.33 9.79 -2.92
CA GLY A 163 20.53 9.14 -3.97
C GLY A 163 20.70 7.62 -4.08
N ALA A 164 21.76 7.05 -3.51
CA ALA A 164 21.93 5.61 -3.33
C ALA A 164 20.83 4.93 -2.49
N VAL A 165 20.09 5.69 -1.67
CA VAL A 165 18.95 5.18 -0.88
C VAL A 165 17.64 5.20 -1.69
N LEU A 166 17.58 5.92 -2.82
CA LEU A 166 16.36 6.07 -3.61
C LEU A 166 15.80 4.74 -4.16
N PRO A 167 16.61 3.80 -4.70
CA PRO A 167 16.07 2.51 -5.14
C PRO A 167 15.45 1.70 -4.01
N HIS A 168 16.01 1.75 -2.80
CA HIS A 168 15.47 1.06 -1.63
C HIS A 168 14.14 1.69 -1.14
N LEU A 169 14.03 3.02 -1.16
CA LEU A 169 12.77 3.73 -0.87
C LEU A 169 11.71 3.50 -1.96
N ALA A 170 12.12 3.32 -3.22
CA ALA A 170 11.22 2.89 -4.29
C ALA A 170 10.67 1.48 -4.02
N VAL A 171 11.53 0.53 -3.64
CA VAL A 171 11.11 -0.85 -3.30
C VAL A 171 10.10 -0.85 -2.15
N SER A 172 10.34 -0.12 -1.06
CA SER A 172 9.42 -0.12 0.09
C SER A 172 8.05 0.49 -0.22
N LEU A 173 7.97 1.49 -1.11
CA LEU A 173 6.69 2.01 -1.62
C LEU A 173 5.97 1.01 -2.54
N ILE A 174 6.70 0.25 -3.37
CA ILE A 174 6.14 -0.83 -4.20
C ILE A 174 5.60 -1.98 -3.33
N GLU A 175 6.33 -2.37 -2.27
CA GLU A 175 5.84 -3.33 -1.28
C GLU A 175 4.59 -2.82 -0.56
N ALA A 176 4.54 -1.54 -0.16
CA ALA A 176 3.36 -0.95 0.47
C ALA A 176 2.16 -0.90 -0.49
N TRP A 177 2.37 -0.49 -1.74
CA TRP A 177 1.35 -0.56 -2.79
C TRP A 177 0.79 -1.98 -2.95
N TYR A 178 1.67 -2.98 -3.00
CA TYR A 178 1.28 -4.39 -3.12
C TYR A 178 0.47 -4.86 -1.89
N ARG A 179 0.91 -4.54 -0.66
CA ARG A 179 0.14 -4.84 0.57
C ARG A 179 -1.26 -4.22 0.56
N ARG A 180 -1.38 -2.93 0.25
CA ARG A 180 -2.69 -2.24 0.14
C ARG A 180 -3.57 -2.87 -0.94
N GLY A 181 -2.98 -3.28 -2.07
CA GLY A 181 -3.66 -4.03 -3.12
C GLY A 181 -4.19 -5.38 -2.64
N TYR A 182 -3.38 -6.13 -1.89
CA TYR A 182 -3.74 -7.44 -1.34
C TYR A 182 -4.84 -7.36 -0.26
N ILE A 183 -4.81 -6.35 0.62
CA ILE A 183 -5.89 -6.13 1.60
C ILE A 183 -7.20 -5.80 0.89
N ARG A 184 -7.19 -4.88 -0.09
CA ARG A 184 -8.38 -4.53 -0.89
C ARG A 184 -8.90 -5.72 -1.73
N PHE A 185 -8.02 -6.64 -2.14
CA PHE A 185 -8.38 -7.91 -2.77
C PHE A 185 -9.10 -8.86 -1.80
N ILE A 186 -8.62 -8.99 -0.54
CA ILE A 186 -9.31 -9.76 0.51
C ILE A 186 -10.70 -9.17 0.79
N ASP A 187 -10.80 -7.85 0.97
CA ASP A 187 -12.09 -7.20 1.19
C ASP A 187 -13.05 -7.39 0.00
N ARG A 188 -12.55 -7.31 -1.24
CA ARG A 188 -13.38 -7.55 -2.43
C ARG A 188 -13.81 -9.02 -2.57
N MET A 189 -12.99 -9.99 -2.16
CA MET A 189 -13.45 -11.38 -2.02
C MET A 189 -14.55 -11.50 -0.95
N ARG A 190 -14.36 -10.88 0.22
CA ARG A 190 -15.31 -10.96 1.34
C ARG A 190 -16.69 -10.42 0.96
N HIS A 191 -16.77 -9.21 0.42
CA HIS A 191 -18.03 -8.62 -0.04
C HIS A 191 -18.60 -9.36 -1.26
N GLY A 192 -17.74 -9.80 -2.20
CA GLY A 192 -18.17 -10.58 -3.34
C GLY A 192 -18.83 -11.92 -2.96
N MET A 193 -18.42 -12.54 -1.84
CA MET A 193 -19.04 -13.76 -1.31
C MET A 193 -20.37 -13.52 -0.57
N THR A 194 -20.67 -12.30 -0.12
CA THR A 194 -21.96 -11.96 0.52
C THR A 194 -22.97 -11.38 -0.45
N ASP A 195 -22.51 -10.65 -1.48
CA ASP A 195 -23.36 -9.73 -2.24
C ASP A 195 -23.74 -10.24 -3.65
N LEU A 196 -23.02 -11.23 -4.18
CA LEU A 196 -23.19 -11.72 -5.56
C LEU A 196 -23.91 -13.08 -5.64
N PRO A 197 -24.71 -13.33 -6.70
CA PRO A 197 -25.34 -14.63 -6.90
C PRO A 197 -24.29 -15.70 -7.22
N THR A 198 -24.58 -16.95 -6.85
CA THR A 198 -23.64 -18.08 -6.95
C THR A 198 -23.13 -18.35 -8.38
N THR A 199 -23.89 -17.92 -9.39
CA THR A 199 -23.53 -17.98 -10.82
C THR A 199 -22.41 -17.01 -11.23
N GLU A 200 -22.19 -15.93 -10.49
CA GLU A 200 -21.20 -14.89 -10.79
C GLU A 200 -19.89 -15.07 -10.01
N LEU A 201 -19.91 -15.83 -8.91
CA LEU A 201 -18.72 -16.15 -8.12
C LEU A 201 -17.54 -16.77 -8.92
N PRO A 202 -17.75 -17.61 -9.96
CA PRO A 202 -16.65 -18.08 -10.81
C PRO A 202 -15.97 -16.94 -11.57
N HIS A 203 -16.74 -16.00 -12.12
CA HIS A 203 -16.20 -14.86 -12.86
C HIS A 203 -15.46 -13.90 -11.92
N LEU A 204 -16.03 -13.58 -10.76
CA LEU A 204 -15.34 -12.82 -9.71
C LEU A 204 -13.99 -13.45 -9.35
N ARG A 205 -13.96 -14.78 -9.15
CA ARG A 205 -12.74 -15.51 -8.79
C ARG A 205 -11.68 -15.39 -9.88
N ASP A 206 -12.04 -15.60 -11.14
CA ASP A 206 -11.08 -15.60 -12.24
C ASP A 206 -10.55 -14.18 -12.52
N ASP A 207 -11.40 -13.14 -12.45
CA ASP A 207 -10.99 -11.73 -12.50
C ASP A 207 -10.00 -11.38 -11.38
N LEU A 208 -10.33 -11.77 -10.14
CA LEU A 208 -9.48 -11.50 -8.98
C LEU A 208 -8.13 -12.25 -9.06
N LEU A 209 -8.13 -13.50 -9.53
CA LEU A 209 -6.89 -14.25 -9.76
C LEU A 209 -6.04 -13.66 -10.89
N ALA A 210 -6.65 -13.11 -11.94
CA ALA A 210 -5.94 -12.37 -12.98
C ALA A 210 -5.33 -11.07 -12.42
N MET A 211 -6.08 -10.31 -11.62
CA MET A 211 -5.59 -9.10 -10.94
C MET A 211 -4.40 -9.40 -10.00
N SER A 212 -4.47 -10.48 -9.21
CA SER A 212 -3.36 -10.89 -8.32
C SER A 212 -2.08 -11.17 -9.11
N ARG A 213 -2.14 -12.07 -10.10
CA ARG A 213 -0.96 -12.44 -10.92
C ARG A 213 -0.36 -11.24 -11.64
N ALA A 214 -1.21 -10.31 -12.08
CA ALA A 214 -0.80 -9.08 -12.74
C ALA A 214 -0.21 -8.04 -11.76
N ALA A 215 -0.46 -8.16 -10.45
CA ALA A 215 0.24 -7.40 -9.41
C ALA A 215 1.57 -8.08 -9.02
N ASP A 216 1.58 -9.41 -8.88
CA ASP A 216 2.78 -10.23 -8.63
C ASP A 216 3.88 -9.95 -9.68
N THR A 217 3.54 -10.07 -10.97
CA THR A 217 4.47 -9.84 -12.09
C THR A 217 5.04 -8.42 -12.08
N ARG A 218 4.22 -7.41 -11.79
CA ARG A 218 4.66 -6.00 -11.70
C ARG A 218 5.60 -5.79 -10.51
N MET A 219 5.25 -6.31 -9.33
CA MET A 219 6.07 -6.19 -8.13
C MET A 219 7.46 -6.79 -8.35
N LEU A 220 7.52 -8.01 -8.89
CA LEU A 220 8.79 -8.69 -9.19
C LEU A 220 9.60 -7.91 -10.24
N ALA A 221 9.00 -7.52 -11.37
CA ALA A 221 9.73 -6.85 -12.43
C ALA A 221 10.24 -5.45 -12.03
N ILE A 222 9.45 -4.67 -11.29
CA ILE A 222 9.87 -3.35 -10.81
C ILE A 222 10.99 -3.49 -9.76
N THR A 223 10.85 -4.40 -8.78
CA THR A 223 11.89 -4.60 -7.75
C THR A 223 13.19 -5.18 -8.36
N GLU A 224 13.10 -6.08 -9.33
CA GLU A 224 14.26 -6.57 -10.09
C GLU A 224 14.99 -5.49 -10.89
N ARG A 225 14.29 -4.46 -11.40
CA ARG A 225 14.92 -3.30 -12.05
C ARG A 225 15.58 -2.38 -11.04
N LEU A 226 14.88 -2.05 -9.96
CA LEU A 226 15.38 -1.17 -8.90
C LEU A 226 16.65 -1.73 -8.24
N ALA A 227 16.76 -3.06 -8.11
CA ALA A 227 17.96 -3.74 -7.61
C ALA A 227 19.19 -3.69 -8.56
N ARG A 228 19.09 -3.02 -9.72
CA ARG A 228 20.17 -2.86 -10.72
C ARG A 228 20.62 -1.41 -10.91
N ILE A 229 20.18 -0.49 -10.05
CA ILE A 229 20.44 0.97 -10.08
C ILE A 229 21.47 1.35 -9.02
#